data_AF-A0A958EYX3-F1
#
_entry.id   AF-A0A958EYX3-F1
#
_cell.length_a   1.000
_cell.length_b   1.000
_cell.length_c   1.000
_cell.angle_alpha   90.00
_cell.angle_beta   90.00
_cell.angle_gamma   90.00
#
_symmetry.space_group_name_H-M   'P 1'
#
loop_
_entity.id
_entity.type
_entity.pdbx_description
1 polymer ?
#
loop_
_entity_poly.entity_id
_entity_poly.type
_entity_poly.pdbx_seq_one_letter_code
_entity_poly.pdbx_strand_id
1 'polypeptide(L)'
;MKISGFTMVRNGEKMGYPFTESIRSALPICDEYIVVIGKSDDDTREQVAAIGSDKIRIIDTVWDEKLRIGGRILAQQTNIALDEISGDWGVYLQADEVIHEKDYDAIVREMELCQNDPKIEGLLFDYNHFWGYKHVCVTRRTYRREIRVIRNLKNIRSYKDAQGFRKYPSIEAYENGHPGFKLQVKHIKPKIYAYSRVRNPKLELEKQKMLDQWWHPDDKIAEKYKDKAEFNYEQVDKVVEFDQKDHPQTMQKRAAECDWE
;
A
#
# COMPACT_ATOMS: atom_id res chain seq x y z
N MET A 1 -14.89 -8.75 -17.70
CA MET A 1 -13.68 -8.68 -16.86
C MET A 1 -14.15 -8.34 -15.46
N LYS A 2 -13.69 -9.08 -14.45
CA LYS A 2 -13.95 -8.77 -13.03
C LYS A 2 -12.69 -8.21 -12.39
N ILE A 3 -12.81 -7.14 -11.60
CA ILE A 3 -11.71 -6.49 -10.89
C ILE A 3 -11.91 -6.66 -9.39
N SER A 4 -10.94 -7.26 -8.71
CA SER A 4 -10.91 -7.31 -7.24
C SER A 4 -9.90 -6.31 -6.72
N GLY A 5 -10.26 -5.54 -5.72
CA GLY A 5 -9.30 -4.82 -4.91
C GLY A 5 -8.85 -5.66 -3.72
N PHE A 6 -7.62 -5.45 -3.23
CA PHE A 6 -7.18 -6.10 -2.01
C PHE A 6 -6.11 -5.30 -1.27
N THR A 7 -6.11 -5.42 0.06
CA THR A 7 -5.12 -4.78 0.93
C THR A 7 -4.99 -5.53 2.26
N MET A 8 -4.03 -5.10 3.08
CA MET A 8 -3.87 -5.52 4.45
C MET A 8 -3.64 -4.30 5.36
N VAL A 9 -4.09 -4.39 6.61
CA VAL A 9 -3.89 -3.34 7.60
C VAL A 9 -3.83 -3.92 9.02
N ARG A 10 -3.01 -3.31 9.89
CA ARG A 10 -3.00 -3.55 11.33
C ARG A 10 -2.63 -2.26 12.04
N ASN A 11 -3.36 -1.92 13.10
CA ASN A 11 -3.18 -0.67 13.84
C ASN A 11 -3.17 0.58 12.94
N GLY A 12 -4.06 0.61 11.94
CA GLY A 12 -4.15 1.65 10.92
C GLY A 12 -4.38 3.04 11.51
N GLU A 13 -5.23 3.14 12.54
CA GLU A 13 -5.52 4.38 13.23
C GLU A 13 -4.32 4.87 14.06
N LYS A 14 -3.77 4.02 14.94
CA LYS A 14 -2.59 4.36 15.75
C LYS A 14 -1.40 4.74 14.89
N MET A 15 -1.22 4.08 13.76
CA MET A 15 -0.16 4.38 12.81
C MET A 15 -0.47 5.60 11.92
N GLY A 16 -1.65 6.20 12.04
CA GLY A 16 -2.08 7.34 11.24
C GLY A 16 -2.08 7.06 9.74
N TYR A 17 -2.40 5.84 9.32
CA TYR A 17 -2.53 5.52 7.90
C TYR A 17 -3.87 6.06 7.36
N PRO A 18 -3.91 6.61 6.13
CA PRO A 18 -5.16 6.95 5.46
C PRO A 18 -5.81 5.70 4.83
N PHE A 19 -5.98 4.64 5.63
CA PHE A 19 -6.39 3.32 5.13
C PHE A 19 -7.84 3.29 4.65
N THR A 20 -8.73 4.07 5.27
CA THR A 20 -10.11 4.19 4.80
C THR A 20 -10.19 4.98 3.50
N GLU A 21 -9.38 6.03 3.35
CA GLU A 21 -9.26 6.81 2.10
C GLU A 21 -8.64 6.00 0.97
N SER A 22 -7.63 5.19 1.28
CA SER A 22 -7.01 4.22 0.37
C SER A 22 -8.05 3.26 -0.20
N ILE A 23 -8.80 2.56 0.67
CA ILE A 23 -9.86 1.63 0.27
C ILE A 23 -10.92 2.37 -0.56
N ARG A 24 -11.43 3.51 -0.07
CA ARG A 24 -12.45 4.29 -0.77
C ARG A 24 -12.03 4.75 -2.16
N SER A 25 -10.74 5.00 -2.38
CA SER A 25 -10.23 5.41 -3.69
C SER A 25 -10.18 4.30 -4.72
N ALA A 26 -10.13 3.03 -4.29
CA ALA A 26 -10.10 1.90 -5.21
C ALA A 26 -11.49 1.28 -5.43
N LEU A 27 -12.43 1.43 -4.50
CA LEU A 27 -13.81 0.90 -4.62
C LEU A 27 -14.53 1.24 -5.94
N PRO A 28 -14.37 2.43 -6.54
CA PRO A 28 -15.08 2.77 -7.79
C PRO A 28 -14.71 1.89 -8.97
N ILE A 29 -13.48 1.35 -9.00
CA ILE A 29 -13.00 0.49 -10.10
C ILE A 29 -13.03 -1.00 -9.78
N CYS A 30 -13.49 -1.38 -8.58
CA CYS A 30 -13.52 -2.78 -8.14
C CYS A 30 -14.95 -3.33 -8.10
N ASP A 31 -15.11 -4.62 -8.38
CA ASP A 31 -16.34 -5.38 -8.18
C ASP A 31 -16.44 -5.96 -6.76
N GLU A 32 -15.29 -6.24 -6.14
CA GLU A 32 -15.15 -6.66 -4.74
C GLU A 32 -13.84 -6.09 -4.16
N TYR A 33 -13.74 -6.01 -2.84
CA TYR A 33 -12.55 -5.49 -2.17
C TYR A 33 -12.23 -6.30 -0.90
N ILE A 34 -11.11 -7.03 -0.91
CA ILE A 34 -10.68 -7.87 0.20
C ILE A 34 -9.79 -7.08 1.15
N VAL A 35 -10.17 -6.99 2.42
CA VAL A 35 -9.37 -6.30 3.45
C VAL A 35 -8.96 -7.31 4.51
N VAL A 36 -7.68 -7.66 4.54
CA VAL A 36 -7.11 -8.48 5.62
C VAL A 36 -6.73 -7.58 6.79
N ILE A 37 -7.34 -7.81 7.95
CA ILE A 37 -7.13 -7.00 9.15
C ILE A 37 -6.44 -7.84 10.21
N GLY A 38 -5.19 -7.50 10.51
CA GLY A 38 -4.49 -8.09 11.64
C GLY A 38 -5.10 -7.63 12.96
N LYS A 39 -5.12 -8.51 13.97
CA LYS A 39 -5.53 -8.17 15.34
C LYS A 39 -4.89 -6.85 15.77
N SER A 40 -5.73 -5.84 15.90
CA SER A 40 -5.35 -4.46 16.19
C SER A 40 -5.79 -4.09 17.61
N ASP A 41 -5.09 -3.12 18.19
CA ASP A 41 -5.37 -2.58 19.52
C ASP A 41 -6.06 -1.20 19.43
N ASP A 42 -6.67 -0.90 18.29
CA ASP A 42 -7.38 0.33 17.92
C ASP A 42 -8.61 0.00 17.07
N ASP A 43 -9.36 1.02 16.64
CA ASP A 43 -10.65 0.86 15.95
C ASP A 43 -10.48 0.62 14.44
N THR A 44 -9.32 0.11 13.98
CA THR A 44 -9.04 -0.10 12.55
C THR A 44 -10.11 -0.94 11.87
N ARG A 45 -10.52 -2.05 12.51
CA ARG A 45 -11.52 -2.96 11.95
C ARG A 45 -12.88 -2.27 11.83
N GLU A 46 -13.29 -1.58 12.88
CA GLU A 46 -14.54 -0.85 12.99
C GLU A 46 -14.60 0.28 11.95
N GLN A 47 -13.50 1.00 11.73
CA GLN A 47 -13.38 2.03 10.71
C GLN A 47 -13.49 1.47 9.28
N VAL A 48 -12.90 0.30 9.00
CA VAL A 48 -13.10 -0.39 7.70
C VAL A 48 -14.56 -0.82 7.54
N ALA A 49 -15.17 -1.41 8.57
CA ALA A 49 -16.58 -1.81 8.53
C ALA A 49 -17.52 -0.61 8.32
N ALA A 50 -17.22 0.53 8.93
CA ALA A 50 -17.95 1.78 8.78
C ALA A 50 -17.86 2.39 7.38
N ILE A 51 -17.00 1.87 6.49
CA ILE A 51 -17.01 2.26 5.07
C ILE A 51 -18.38 1.96 4.43
N GLY A 52 -19.02 0.86 4.86
CA GLY A 52 -20.41 0.54 4.52
C GLY A 52 -20.64 0.11 3.07
N SER A 53 -19.59 -0.32 2.36
CA SER A 53 -19.73 -0.85 1.00
C SER A 53 -19.96 -2.36 1.03
N ASP A 54 -20.98 -2.80 0.30
CA ASP A 54 -21.30 -4.21 0.02
C ASP A 54 -20.19 -4.97 -0.73
N LYS A 55 -19.30 -4.24 -1.41
CA LYS A 55 -18.12 -4.80 -2.08
C LYS A 55 -17.04 -5.26 -1.11
N ILE A 56 -17.02 -4.74 0.12
CA ILE A 56 -15.94 -5.01 1.07
C ILE A 56 -16.15 -6.35 1.77
N ARG A 57 -15.13 -7.21 1.74
CA ARG A 57 -15.03 -8.41 2.58
C ARG A 57 -13.84 -8.27 3.52
N ILE A 58 -14.12 -8.26 4.83
CA ILE A 58 -13.10 -8.22 5.88
C ILE A 58 -12.69 -9.65 6.25
N ILE A 59 -11.38 -9.87 6.40
CA ILE A 59 -10.80 -11.12 6.88
C ILE A 59 -9.92 -10.80 8.08
N ASP A 60 -10.36 -11.22 9.26
CA ASP A 60 -9.62 -11.01 10.51
C ASP A 60 -8.50 -12.05 10.66
N THR A 61 -7.27 -11.62 11.00
CA THR A 61 -6.11 -12.49 11.17
C THR A 61 -5.35 -12.19 12.46
N VAL A 62 -4.52 -13.14 12.90
CA VAL A 62 -3.56 -12.93 13.98
C VAL A 62 -2.16 -13.08 13.39
N TRP A 63 -1.32 -12.06 13.56
CA TRP A 63 0.02 -12.06 13.00
C TRP A 63 0.95 -12.91 13.86
N ASP A 64 1.71 -13.80 13.23
CA ASP A 64 2.78 -14.52 13.90
C ASP A 64 3.97 -13.58 14.12
N GLU A 65 4.21 -13.23 15.39
CA GLU A 65 5.31 -12.35 15.79
C GLU A 65 6.70 -12.91 15.42
N LYS A 66 6.83 -14.23 15.22
CA LYS A 66 8.08 -14.84 14.76
C LYS A 66 8.42 -14.47 13.31
N LEU A 67 7.43 -14.10 12.51
CA LEU A 67 7.58 -13.71 11.11
C LEU A 67 7.85 -12.21 10.91
N ARG A 68 8.04 -11.43 11.98
CA ARG A 68 8.28 -9.98 11.90
C ARG A 68 9.52 -9.63 11.08
N ILE A 69 10.60 -10.41 11.23
CA ILE A 69 11.92 -10.07 10.68
C ILE A 69 11.88 -9.98 9.15
N GLY A 70 12.25 -8.81 8.63
CA GLY A 70 12.43 -8.61 7.20
C GLY A 70 11.14 -8.41 6.41
N GLY A 71 10.04 -8.04 7.06
CA GLY A 71 8.77 -7.74 6.40
C GLY A 71 7.98 -8.97 5.91
N ARG A 72 8.43 -10.19 6.26
CA ARG A 72 7.80 -11.44 5.81
C ARG A 72 6.33 -11.55 6.24
N ILE A 73 6.02 -11.06 7.45
CA ILE A 73 4.63 -11.00 7.91
C ILE A 73 3.77 -10.14 6.98
N LEU A 74 4.31 -9.03 6.45
CA LEU A 74 3.56 -8.17 5.53
C LEU A 74 3.26 -8.91 4.22
N ALA A 75 4.27 -9.57 3.65
CA ALA A 75 4.09 -10.40 2.45
C ALA A 75 3.06 -11.52 2.66
N GLN A 76 3.08 -12.18 3.82
CA GLN A 76 2.11 -13.22 4.17
C GLN A 76 0.68 -12.67 4.17
N GLN A 77 0.44 -11.54 4.84
CA GLN A 77 -0.90 -10.96 4.95
C GLN A 77 -1.41 -10.42 3.61
N THR A 78 -0.53 -9.83 2.79
CA THR A 78 -0.84 -9.46 1.41
C THR A 78 -1.23 -10.69 0.58
N ASN A 79 -0.53 -11.81 0.76
CA ASN A 79 -0.85 -13.05 0.06
C ASN A 79 -2.17 -13.68 0.53
N ILE A 80 -2.52 -13.60 1.82
CA ILE A 80 -3.83 -14.01 2.32
C ILE A 80 -4.93 -13.21 1.60
N ALA A 81 -4.77 -11.89 1.49
CA ALA A 81 -5.73 -11.05 0.78
C ALA A 81 -5.81 -11.40 -0.72
N LEU A 82 -4.66 -11.68 -1.34
CA LEU A 82 -4.56 -12.09 -2.74
C LEU A 82 -5.20 -13.46 -3.02
N ASP A 83 -5.09 -14.42 -2.11
CA ASP A 83 -5.69 -15.75 -2.30
C ASP A 83 -7.22 -15.72 -2.38
N GLU A 84 -7.79 -14.69 -1.77
CA GLU A 84 -9.20 -14.48 -1.52
C GLU A 84 -9.90 -13.70 -2.64
N ILE A 85 -9.14 -13.11 -3.58
CA ILE A 85 -9.70 -12.42 -4.74
C ILE A 85 -10.23 -13.40 -5.79
N SER A 86 -11.33 -13.02 -6.43
CA SER A 86 -11.99 -13.81 -7.48
C SER A 86 -12.03 -13.15 -8.86
N GLY A 87 -11.56 -11.90 -8.97
CA GLY A 87 -11.45 -11.16 -10.22
C GLY A 87 -10.36 -11.68 -11.13
N ASP A 88 -10.44 -11.29 -12.41
CA ASP A 88 -9.39 -11.51 -13.41
C ASP A 88 -8.12 -10.70 -13.08
N TRP A 89 -8.34 -9.50 -12.53
CA TRP A 89 -7.31 -8.57 -12.08
C TRP A 89 -7.46 -8.27 -10.59
N GLY A 90 -6.31 -8.10 -9.92
CA GLY A 90 -6.19 -7.64 -8.55
C GLY A 90 -5.59 -6.23 -8.49
N VAL A 91 -6.35 -5.25 -8.02
CA VAL A 91 -5.88 -3.91 -7.65
C VAL A 91 -5.36 -3.97 -6.22
N TYR A 92 -4.06 -3.84 -6.06
CA TYR A 92 -3.42 -3.81 -4.75
C TYR A 92 -3.09 -2.38 -4.36
N LEU A 93 -3.40 -1.97 -3.14
CA LEU A 93 -2.90 -0.72 -2.55
C LEU A 93 -2.37 -1.00 -1.14
N GLN A 94 -1.26 -0.36 -0.77
CA GLN A 94 -0.85 -0.27 0.63
C GLN A 94 -1.75 0.73 1.38
N ALA A 95 -1.83 0.61 2.70
CA ALA A 95 -2.72 1.41 3.55
C ALA A 95 -2.52 2.94 3.48
N ASP A 96 -1.42 3.40 2.89
CA ASP A 96 -1.09 4.81 2.65
C ASP A 96 -1.12 5.22 1.18
N GLU A 97 -1.61 4.37 0.29
CA GLU A 97 -1.65 4.63 -1.15
C GLU A 97 -3.07 4.85 -1.65
N VAL A 98 -3.23 5.81 -2.55
CA VAL A 98 -4.52 6.28 -3.05
C VAL A 98 -4.48 6.40 -4.57
N ILE A 99 -5.59 6.05 -5.22
CA ILE A 99 -5.82 6.29 -6.66
C ILE A 99 -6.60 7.59 -6.82
N HIS A 100 -6.21 8.42 -7.78
CA HIS A 100 -6.96 9.64 -8.09
C HIS A 100 -8.15 9.31 -8.99
N GLU A 101 -9.32 9.87 -8.68
CA GLU A 101 -10.57 9.68 -9.41
C GLU A 101 -10.51 10.02 -10.90
N LYS A 102 -9.63 10.94 -11.30
CA LYS A 102 -9.41 11.28 -12.71
C LYS A 102 -8.82 10.14 -13.53
N ASP A 103 -8.18 9.17 -12.86
CA ASP A 103 -7.46 8.07 -13.51
C ASP A 103 -8.28 6.78 -13.57
N TYR A 104 -9.48 6.71 -12.97
CA TYR A 104 -10.29 5.50 -12.91
C TYR A 104 -10.55 4.89 -14.30
N ASP A 105 -11.10 5.67 -15.23
CA ASP A 105 -11.41 5.21 -16.58
C ASP A 105 -10.15 4.75 -17.34
N ALA A 106 -9.03 5.46 -17.14
CA ALA A 106 -7.77 5.09 -17.75
C ALA A 106 -7.25 3.75 -17.22
N ILE A 107 -7.31 3.52 -15.90
CA ILE A 107 -6.87 2.26 -15.28
C ILE A 107 -7.71 1.09 -15.77
N VAL A 108 -9.04 1.24 -15.77
CA VAL A 108 -9.97 0.19 -16.23
C VAL A 108 -9.72 -0.13 -17.70
N ARG A 109 -9.63 0.89 -18.56
CA ARG A 109 -9.35 0.72 -19.99
C ARG A 109 -8.03 -0.01 -20.25
N GLU A 110 -6.99 0.28 -19.49
CA GLU A 110 -5.70 -0.39 -19.64
C GLU A 110 -5.78 -1.89 -19.28
N MET A 111 -6.56 -2.25 -18.25
CA MET A 111 -6.84 -3.66 -17.94
C MET A 111 -7.63 -4.35 -19.06
N GLU A 112 -8.64 -3.69 -19.62
CA GLU A 112 -9.44 -4.22 -20.73
C GLU A 112 -8.59 -4.47 -21.98
N LEU A 113 -7.72 -3.52 -22.35
CA LEU A 113 -6.82 -3.65 -23.49
C LEU A 113 -5.82 -4.80 -23.30
N CYS A 114 -5.42 -5.08 -22.06
CA CYS A 114 -4.50 -6.16 -21.71
C CYS A 114 -5.20 -7.49 -21.40
N GLN A 115 -6.54 -7.52 -21.33
CA GLN A 115 -7.30 -8.69 -20.86
C GLN A 115 -6.94 -9.96 -21.63
N ASN A 116 -6.86 -9.85 -22.97
CA ASN A 116 -6.65 -10.96 -23.89
C ASN A 116 -5.17 -11.18 -24.26
N ASP A 117 -4.24 -10.38 -23.73
CA ASP A 117 -2.81 -10.61 -23.91
C ASP A 117 -2.22 -11.34 -22.69
N PRO A 118 -2.02 -12.67 -22.76
CA PRO A 118 -1.51 -13.44 -21.63
C PRO A 118 -0.04 -13.10 -21.29
N LYS A 119 0.67 -12.35 -22.13
CA LYS A 119 2.03 -11.88 -21.83
C LYS A 119 2.02 -10.72 -20.83
N ILE A 120 0.91 -10.00 -20.69
CA ILE A 120 0.79 -8.92 -19.70
C ILE A 120 0.21 -9.49 -18.41
N GLU A 121 1.04 -9.48 -17.37
CA GLU A 121 0.79 -10.07 -16.05
C GLU A 121 0.47 -9.00 -14.99
N GLY A 122 0.60 -7.71 -15.33
CA GLY A 122 0.28 -6.59 -14.44
C GLY A 122 0.45 -5.23 -15.09
N LEU A 123 0.01 -4.19 -14.37
CA LEU A 123 0.21 -2.79 -14.74
C LEU A 123 1.14 -2.11 -13.74
N LEU A 124 2.12 -1.40 -14.29
CA LEU A 124 3.13 -0.65 -13.55
C LEU A 124 2.75 0.83 -13.52
N PHE A 125 2.75 1.42 -12.33
CA PHE A 125 2.33 2.80 -12.09
C PHE A 125 3.54 3.67 -11.75
N ASP A 126 3.50 4.95 -12.10
CA ASP A 126 4.39 5.97 -11.52
C ASP A 126 3.86 6.44 -10.15
N TYR A 127 4.72 7.04 -9.33
CA TYR A 127 4.39 7.44 -7.96
C TYR A 127 4.56 8.94 -7.71
N ASN A 128 3.63 9.48 -6.92
CA ASN A 128 3.80 10.70 -6.15
C ASN A 128 4.00 10.32 -4.67
N HIS A 129 5.25 10.35 -4.21
CA HIS A 129 5.57 10.12 -2.80
C HIS A 129 5.49 11.42 -2.03
N PHE A 130 4.50 11.58 -1.17
CA PHE A 130 4.30 12.81 -0.41
C PHE A 130 5.28 12.95 0.76
N TRP A 131 5.68 14.19 1.02
CA TRP A 131 6.52 14.61 2.13
C TRP A 131 5.82 15.79 2.82
N GLY A 132 4.96 15.47 3.79
CA GLY A 132 3.85 16.37 4.14
C GLY A 132 2.81 16.48 3.02
N TYR A 133 1.72 17.22 3.24
CA TYR A 133 0.65 17.37 2.22
C TYR A 133 1.06 18.26 1.05
N LYS A 134 1.96 19.23 1.31
CA LYS A 134 2.31 20.28 0.34
C LYS A 134 3.38 19.90 -0.67
N HIS A 135 4.05 18.78 -0.48
CA HIS A 135 5.23 18.44 -1.27
C HIS A 135 5.29 16.97 -1.68
N VAL A 136 5.95 16.72 -2.81
CA VAL A 136 6.29 15.38 -3.27
C VAL A 136 7.80 15.21 -3.42
N CYS A 137 8.31 14.05 -3.03
CA CYS A 137 9.72 13.66 -3.15
C CYS A 137 10.11 13.47 -4.61
N VAL A 138 11.19 14.13 -5.03
CA VAL A 138 11.79 13.99 -6.37
C VAL A 138 13.23 13.51 -6.26
N THR A 139 13.39 12.31 -5.68
CA THR A 139 14.70 11.67 -5.44
C THR A 139 14.80 10.31 -6.16
N ARG A 140 16.02 9.73 -6.16
CA ARG A 140 16.26 8.33 -6.53
C ARG A 140 16.22 7.39 -5.33
N ARG A 141 16.10 7.92 -4.10
CA ARG A 141 16.07 7.13 -2.86
C ARG A 141 14.71 6.46 -2.62
N THR A 142 13.63 7.02 -3.15
CA THR A 142 12.30 6.39 -3.19
C THR A 142 12.08 5.73 -4.55
N TYR A 143 11.41 4.58 -4.55
CA TYR A 143 11.07 3.90 -5.78
C TYR A 143 10.10 4.76 -6.59
N ARG A 144 10.31 4.84 -7.91
CA ARG A 144 9.50 5.72 -8.78
C ARG A 144 8.27 5.04 -9.35
N ARG A 145 8.31 3.70 -9.37
CA ARG A 145 7.34 2.84 -10.02
C ARG A 145 7.16 1.57 -9.23
N GLU A 146 5.94 1.07 -9.21
CA GLU A 146 5.62 -0.23 -8.65
C GLU A 146 4.33 -0.78 -9.26
N ILE A 147 4.19 -2.11 -9.19
CA ILE A 147 3.04 -2.85 -9.69
C ILE A 147 1.89 -2.70 -8.69
N ARG A 148 0.76 -2.17 -9.14
CA ARG A 148 -0.48 -2.03 -8.33
C ARG A 148 -1.69 -2.69 -8.95
N VAL A 149 -1.52 -3.26 -10.14
CA VAL A 149 -2.49 -4.18 -10.74
C VAL A 149 -1.75 -5.42 -11.17
N ILE A 150 -2.25 -6.59 -10.77
CA ILE A 150 -1.72 -7.89 -11.15
C ILE A 150 -2.83 -8.75 -11.74
N ARG A 151 -2.50 -9.61 -12.71
CA ARG A 151 -3.41 -10.66 -13.15
C ARG A 151 -3.55 -11.68 -12.02
N ASN A 152 -4.75 -12.20 -11.79
CA ASN A 152 -5.01 -13.20 -10.75
C ASN A 152 -4.47 -14.59 -11.16
N LEU A 153 -3.14 -14.72 -11.18
CA LEU A 153 -2.45 -15.98 -11.39
C LEU A 153 -1.97 -16.50 -10.03
N LYS A 154 -2.35 -17.72 -9.68
CA LYS A 154 -2.06 -18.30 -8.35
C LYS A 154 -0.57 -18.34 -8.00
N ASN A 155 0.32 -18.36 -8.98
CA ASN A 155 1.76 -18.36 -8.79
C ASN A 155 2.40 -16.96 -8.75
N ILE A 156 1.62 -15.88 -8.75
CA ILE A 156 2.11 -14.53 -8.43
C ILE A 156 1.99 -14.32 -6.92
N ARG A 157 3.09 -13.91 -6.28
CA ARG A 157 3.16 -13.70 -4.83
C ARG A 157 3.91 -12.42 -4.47
N SER A 158 3.56 -11.88 -3.31
CA SER A 158 4.24 -10.75 -2.69
C SER A 158 5.72 -11.09 -2.42
N TYR A 159 6.63 -10.21 -2.84
CA TYR A 159 8.07 -10.48 -2.88
C TYR A 159 8.81 -9.85 -1.70
N LYS A 160 9.31 -10.70 -0.79
CA LYS A 160 10.02 -10.36 0.46
C LYS A 160 9.15 -9.66 1.50
N ASP A 161 8.59 -8.52 1.12
CA ASP A 161 7.67 -7.71 1.89
C ASP A 161 6.40 -7.46 1.06
N ALA A 162 5.60 -6.48 1.47
CA ALA A 162 4.33 -6.11 0.83
C ALA A 162 4.46 -5.09 -0.32
N GLN A 163 5.67 -4.72 -0.75
CA GLN A 163 5.86 -3.65 -1.74
C GLN A 163 5.51 -4.08 -3.17
N GLY A 164 5.99 -5.25 -3.62
CA GLY A 164 5.87 -5.68 -5.00
C GLY A 164 5.62 -7.18 -5.15
N PHE A 165 5.51 -7.64 -6.40
CA PHE A 165 5.15 -9.02 -6.72
C PHE A 165 6.16 -9.69 -7.64
N ARG A 166 6.25 -11.02 -7.53
CA ARG A 166 7.00 -11.88 -8.46
C ARG A 166 6.18 -13.11 -8.85
N LYS A 167 6.53 -13.68 -9.99
CA LYS A 167 5.97 -14.95 -10.47
C LYS A 167 6.88 -16.11 -10.08
N TYR A 168 6.29 -17.22 -9.68
CA TYR A 168 7.01 -18.39 -9.20
C TYR A 168 6.69 -19.63 -10.06
N PRO A 169 7.60 -20.60 -10.17
CA PRO A 169 7.30 -21.88 -10.82
C PRO A 169 6.10 -22.60 -10.17
N SER A 170 6.01 -22.54 -8.85
CA SER A 170 4.95 -23.12 -8.04
C SER A 170 4.84 -22.37 -6.71
N ILE A 171 3.77 -22.64 -5.95
CA ILE A 171 3.63 -22.16 -4.56
C ILE A 171 4.73 -22.74 -3.67
N GLU A 172 5.03 -24.02 -3.82
CA GLU A 172 6.11 -24.68 -3.09
C GLU A 172 7.46 -24.00 -3.34
N ALA A 173 7.74 -23.56 -4.58
CA ALA A 173 8.96 -22.81 -4.86
C ALA A 173 8.99 -21.46 -4.12
N TYR A 174 7.84 -20.76 -4.03
CA TYR A 174 7.73 -19.53 -3.24
C TYR A 174 8.01 -19.80 -1.75
N GLU A 175 7.39 -20.83 -1.18
CA GLU A 175 7.54 -21.22 0.23
C GLU A 175 8.98 -21.63 0.58
N ASN A 176 9.66 -22.30 -0.36
CA ASN A 176 11.07 -22.70 -0.24
C ASN A 176 12.06 -21.56 -0.56
N GLY A 177 11.59 -20.32 -0.73
CA GLY A 177 12.45 -19.15 -0.85
C GLY A 177 13.07 -18.95 -2.24
N HIS A 178 12.48 -19.51 -3.29
CA HIS A 178 12.89 -19.24 -4.68
C HIS A 178 12.92 -17.72 -4.94
N PRO A 179 13.87 -17.18 -5.72
CA PRO A 179 13.96 -15.74 -5.95
C PRO A 179 12.80 -15.16 -6.77
N GLY A 180 12.07 -16.01 -7.49
CA GLY A 180 10.97 -15.64 -8.39
C GLY A 180 11.44 -14.87 -9.63
N PHE A 181 10.54 -14.73 -10.59
CA PHE A 181 10.74 -13.99 -11.83
C PHE A 181 10.00 -12.66 -11.77
N LYS A 182 10.55 -11.63 -12.42
CA LYS A 182 9.83 -10.37 -12.61
C LYS A 182 8.60 -10.61 -13.48
N LEU A 183 7.49 -9.95 -13.15
CA LEU A 183 6.30 -9.97 -13.99
C LEU A 183 6.58 -9.20 -15.29
N GLN A 184 5.97 -9.67 -16.38
CA GLN A 184 5.84 -8.88 -17.60
C GLN A 184 4.70 -7.89 -17.42
N VAL A 185 5.01 -6.60 -17.41
CA VAL A 185 4.06 -5.54 -17.06
C VAL A 185 3.98 -4.45 -18.12
N LYS A 186 2.81 -3.84 -18.25
CA LYS A 186 2.61 -2.62 -19.04
C LYS A 186 2.74 -1.41 -18.14
N HIS A 187 3.64 -0.48 -18.48
CA HIS A 187 3.70 0.83 -17.82
C HIS A 187 2.54 1.69 -18.32
N ILE A 188 1.77 2.26 -17.40
CA ILE A 188 0.62 3.10 -17.69
C ILE A 188 0.82 4.53 -17.15
N LYS A 189 0.06 5.49 -17.68
CA LYS A 189 0.16 6.90 -17.29
C LYS A 189 -0.36 7.24 -15.89
N PRO A 190 -1.45 6.61 -15.37
CA PRO A 190 -1.93 6.83 -14.02
C PRO A 190 -0.86 6.75 -12.94
N LYS A 191 -1.04 7.53 -11.88
CA LYS A 191 -0.10 7.59 -10.75
C LYS A 191 -0.74 7.13 -9.46
N ILE A 192 0.08 6.56 -8.60
CA ILE A 192 -0.26 6.26 -7.21
C ILE A 192 0.17 7.41 -6.32
N TYR A 193 -0.71 7.83 -5.43
CA TYR A 193 -0.49 8.91 -4.49
C TYR A 193 -0.19 8.29 -3.12
N ALA A 194 1.09 8.30 -2.72
CA ALA A 194 1.57 7.63 -1.52
C ALA A 194 1.80 8.63 -0.38
N TYR A 195 0.99 8.55 0.67
CA TYR A 195 0.98 9.44 1.84
C TYR A 195 1.78 8.87 3.01
N SER A 196 2.87 8.17 2.70
CA SER A 196 3.66 7.43 3.68
C SER A 196 4.31 8.33 4.73
N ARG A 197 4.58 9.61 4.43
CA ARG A 197 5.25 10.57 5.33
C ARG A 197 4.42 11.83 5.56
N VAL A 198 3.12 11.66 5.75
CA VAL A 198 2.19 12.78 5.87
C VAL A 198 1.48 12.72 7.22
N ARG A 199 2.17 13.11 8.29
CA ARG A 199 1.69 13.11 9.68
C ARG A 199 2.41 14.17 10.51
N ASN A 200 1.79 14.61 11.61
CA ASN A 200 2.45 15.47 12.58
C ASN A 200 3.83 14.89 12.97
N PRO A 201 4.89 15.72 13.10
CA PRO A 201 6.25 15.25 13.38
C PRO A 201 6.39 14.28 14.56
N LYS A 202 5.58 14.43 15.61
CA LYS A 202 5.56 13.51 16.76
C LYS A 202 5.00 12.15 16.38
N LEU A 203 3.86 12.13 15.70
CA LEU A 203 3.20 10.90 15.26
C LEU A 203 4.01 10.17 14.17
N GLU A 204 4.68 10.91 13.28
CA GLU A 204 5.59 10.31 12.30
C GLU A 204 6.80 9.65 12.99
N LEU A 205 7.32 10.25 14.07
CA LEU A 205 8.39 9.63 14.85
C LEU A 205 7.93 8.36 15.57
N GLU A 206 6.75 8.38 16.18
CA GLU A 206 6.15 7.21 16.84
C GLU A 206 5.91 6.08 15.83
N LYS A 207 5.31 6.40 14.67
CA LYS A 207 5.19 5.46 13.57
C LYS A 207 6.55 4.90 13.15
N GLN A 208 7.58 5.75 13.02
CA GLN A 208 8.90 5.29 12.60
C GLN A 208 9.49 4.29 13.62
N LYS A 209 9.32 4.55 14.92
CA LYS A 209 9.70 3.62 15.99
C LYS A 209 8.95 2.29 15.87
N MET A 210 7.63 2.34 15.71
CA MET A 210 6.80 1.15 15.55
C MET A 210 7.11 0.37 14.27
N LEU A 211 7.47 1.05 13.18
CA LEU A 211 7.86 0.41 11.93
C LEU A 211 9.22 -0.27 12.00
N ASP A 212 10.19 0.40 12.63
CA ASP A 212 11.53 -0.14 12.80
C ASP A 212 11.54 -1.44 13.61
N GLN A 213 10.57 -1.65 14.51
CA GLN A 213 10.39 -2.92 15.26
C GLN A 213 10.17 -4.14 14.36
N TRP A 214 9.72 -3.95 13.12
CA TRP A 214 9.57 -5.05 12.15
C TRP A 214 10.88 -5.36 11.40
N TRP A 215 11.88 -4.48 11.48
CA TRP A 215 13.13 -4.61 10.71
C TRP A 215 14.39 -4.73 11.58
N HIS A 216 14.33 -4.28 12.84
CA HIS A 216 15.49 -4.17 13.72
C HIS A 216 15.20 -4.70 15.14
N PRO A 217 16.24 -5.21 15.84
CA PRO A 217 16.15 -5.53 17.27
C PRO A 217 15.85 -4.31 18.15
N ASP A 218 15.16 -4.53 19.28
CA ASP A 218 14.64 -3.47 20.16
C ASP A 218 15.74 -2.58 20.77
N ASP A 219 16.92 -3.14 21.08
CA ASP A 219 18.08 -2.41 21.59
C ASP A 219 18.60 -1.38 20.58
N LYS A 220 18.66 -1.75 19.29
CA LYS A 220 19.06 -0.83 18.21
C LYS A 220 18.05 0.29 18.00
N ILE A 221 16.76 0.02 18.22
CA ILE A 221 15.71 1.03 18.12
C ILE A 221 15.82 2.01 19.29
N ALA A 222 15.99 1.51 20.52
CA ALA A 222 16.16 2.36 21.69
C ALA A 222 17.35 3.33 21.53
N GLU A 223 18.47 2.85 21.01
CA GLU A 223 19.65 3.68 20.72
C GLU A 223 19.38 4.71 19.61
N LYS A 224 18.80 4.29 18.48
CA LYS A 224 18.52 5.17 17.31
C LYS A 224 17.62 6.36 17.64
N TYR A 225 16.73 6.22 18.63
CA TYR A 225 15.70 7.21 18.94
C TYR A 225 15.86 7.90 20.30
N LYS A 226 16.94 7.61 21.05
CA LYS A 226 17.15 8.07 22.44
C LYS A 226 16.96 9.58 22.65
N ASP A 227 17.47 10.40 21.72
CA ASP A 227 17.47 11.86 21.83
C ASP A 227 16.53 12.55 20.82
N LYS A 228 15.60 11.81 20.21
CA LYS A 228 14.67 12.36 19.21
C LYS A 228 13.33 12.69 19.85
N ALA A 229 12.98 13.98 19.85
CA ALA A 229 11.67 14.47 20.28
C ALA A 229 10.63 14.41 19.14
N GLU A 230 11.04 14.70 17.90
CA GLU A 230 10.15 14.78 16.73
C GLU A 230 10.86 14.26 15.46
N PHE A 231 10.09 13.89 14.44
CA PHE A 231 10.61 13.57 13.12
C PHE A 231 11.05 14.84 12.40
N ASN A 232 12.29 14.88 11.91
CA ASN A 232 12.81 16.04 11.20
C ASN A 232 12.46 15.97 9.70
N TYR A 233 11.43 16.72 9.29
CA TYR A 233 11.01 16.85 7.89
C TYR A 233 12.03 17.59 7.00
N GLU A 234 13.02 18.29 7.56
CA GLU A 234 14.12 18.89 6.79
C GLU A 234 15.13 17.84 6.31
N GLN A 235 15.11 16.61 6.86
CA GLN A 235 15.97 15.50 6.42
C GLN A 235 15.44 14.84 5.14
N VAL A 236 15.26 15.65 4.10
CA VAL A 236 14.81 15.24 2.77
C VAL A 236 15.84 15.62 1.71
N ASP A 237 16.04 14.74 0.74
CA ASP A 237 17.01 14.95 -0.33
C ASP A 237 16.55 16.06 -1.30
N LYS A 238 15.33 15.90 -1.83
CA LYS A 238 14.70 16.91 -2.69
C LYS A 238 13.19 16.71 -2.74
N VAL A 239 12.46 17.80 -2.58
CA VAL A 239 11.01 17.86 -2.76
C VAL A 239 10.64 18.97 -3.74
N VAL A 240 9.43 18.90 -4.29
CA VAL A 240 8.79 19.98 -5.05
C VAL A 240 7.39 20.20 -4.52
N GLU A 241 6.90 21.44 -4.63
CA GLU A 241 5.52 21.78 -4.28
C GLU A 241 4.52 20.97 -5.11
N PHE A 242 3.44 20.57 -4.47
CA PHE A 242 2.32 19.87 -5.06
C PHE A 242 1.08 20.75 -5.03
N ASP A 243 0.38 20.89 -6.16
CA ASP A 243 -0.85 21.67 -6.22
C ASP A 243 -1.90 21.02 -5.30
N GLN A 244 -2.27 21.72 -4.24
CA GLN A 244 -3.19 21.22 -3.22
C GLN A 244 -4.58 20.90 -3.79
N LYS A 245 -4.94 21.48 -4.94
CA LYS A 245 -6.21 21.18 -5.64
C LYS A 245 -6.18 19.81 -6.34
N ASP A 246 -4.99 19.26 -6.59
CA ASP A 246 -4.78 17.98 -7.28
C ASP A 246 -4.69 16.78 -6.34
N HIS A 247 -4.96 16.96 -5.04
CA HIS A 247 -5.15 15.83 -4.14
C HIS A 247 -6.41 15.03 -4.55
N PRO A 248 -6.36 13.68 -4.54
CA PRO A 248 -7.55 12.86 -4.73
C PRO A 248 -8.67 13.29 -3.79
N GLN A 249 -9.92 13.21 -4.25
CA GLN A 249 -11.08 13.66 -3.48
C GLN A 249 -11.15 13.01 -2.08
N THR A 250 -10.78 11.73 -1.96
CA THR A 250 -10.76 10.99 -0.69
C THR A 250 -9.79 11.59 0.33
N MET A 251 -8.75 12.32 -0.12
CA MET A 251 -7.72 12.90 0.74
C MET A 251 -7.95 14.38 1.06
N GLN A 252 -8.89 15.05 0.40
CA GLN A 252 -9.09 16.50 0.55
C GLN A 252 -9.40 16.91 2.00
N LYS A 253 -10.24 16.14 2.70
CA LYS A 253 -10.57 16.42 4.11
C LYS A 253 -9.31 16.40 4.98
N ARG A 254 -8.52 15.32 4.87
CA ARG A 254 -7.27 15.19 5.64
C ARG A 254 -6.23 16.25 5.28
N ALA A 255 -6.13 16.60 4.00
CA ALA A 255 -5.23 17.66 3.55
C ALA A 255 -5.64 19.03 4.13
N ALA A 256 -6.94 19.31 4.22
CA ALA A 256 -7.47 20.54 4.80
C ALA A 256 -7.35 20.59 6.34
N GLU A 257 -7.42 19.44 7.02
CA GLU A 257 -7.25 19.31 8.47
C GLU A 257 -5.79 19.31 8.92
N CYS A 258 -4.83 19.34 7.97
CA CYS A 258 -3.41 19.42 8.31
C CYS A 258 -3.07 20.78 8.92
N ASP A 259 -2.79 20.79 10.22
CA ASP A 259 -2.52 21.97 11.03
C ASP A 259 -1.02 22.24 11.29
N TRP A 260 -0.14 21.44 10.69
CA TRP A 260 1.31 21.54 10.86
C TRP A 260 2.00 21.82 9.51
N GLU A 261 3.08 22.61 9.56
CA GLU A 261 3.88 23.03 8.40
C GLU A 261 5.08 22.12 8.12
#